data_AF-A0A938N230-F1
#
_entry.id   AF-A0A938N230-F1
#
_cell.length_a   1.000
_cell.length_b   1.000
_cell.length_c   1.000
_cell.angle_alpha   90.00
_cell.angle_beta   90.00
_cell.angle_gamma   90.00
#
_symmetry.space_group_name_H-M   'P 1'
#
loop_
_entity.id
_entity.type
_entity.pdbx_description
1 polymer ?
#
loop_
_entity_poly.entity_id
_entity_poly.type
_entity_poly.pdbx_seq_one_letter_code
_entity_poly.pdbx_strand_id
1 'polypeptide(L)'
;MNAGTRNLPKGVRAPARISAVFCGVVMALLVLAGIAKLVELSAFWEYLHQNLGAPRGTVLALAVTLPVIEVGVGGLWFANVHRRRMACAALLLLMGFSLFLGWSVSYGRTSGCSCFGALKVLDAGAVQGIARNVIMAVVVGAYLAKGRTPGARAGALRPARDAGGFALVEVVVVIAIAVILGAIAIPALARARDRARDAATLALMRQHGAVMLAYAADHADAFPYFTDPARATTPVFHSSGVGLDARYFEAFYLWPVALSDAYYAGSLSPALWTPPSTPAALRRARFGVGYILYPCVFLAHPEYWALETRLLPPSQLQPTRTASVSFPSSKVLLYSRFPGELLPDRAGARHPVAAVDGHATSVDRGAEPSQTPFGDGGWSPWSFHRFSHEPFLHTTGGIRAREF
;
A
#
# COMPACT_ATOMS: atom_id res chain seq x y z
N MET A 1 36.57 61.31 38.43
CA MET A 1 35.12 61.43 38.16
C MET A 1 34.67 60.25 37.31
N ASN A 2 33.51 59.70 37.65
CA ASN A 2 32.87 58.49 37.13
C ASN A 2 32.57 58.49 35.62
N ALA A 3 32.49 57.28 35.07
CA ALA A 3 31.46 56.71 34.17
C ALA A 3 32.14 55.92 33.02
N GLY A 4 31.89 54.64 32.77
CA GLY A 4 30.77 53.79 33.15
C GLY A 4 30.27 53.06 31.90
N THR A 5 30.86 51.91 31.55
CA THR A 5 30.23 50.97 30.62
C THR A 5 30.24 49.58 31.23
N ARG A 6 29.15 49.30 31.95
CA ARG A 6 28.69 47.94 32.24
C ARG A 6 28.57 47.19 30.93
N ASN A 7 29.24 46.06 30.78
CA ASN A 7 28.71 44.97 29.96
C ASN A 7 29.04 43.62 30.59
N LEU A 8 27.94 42.91 30.85
CA LEU A 8 27.80 41.65 31.56
C LEU A 8 28.37 40.47 30.73
N PRO A 9 28.72 39.36 31.41
CA PRO A 9 29.52 38.29 30.82
C PRO A 9 28.68 37.38 29.92
N LYS A 10 29.20 37.04 28.73
CA LYS A 10 28.70 35.91 27.92
C LYS A 10 29.81 34.89 27.71
N GLY A 11 30.01 34.06 28.73
CA GLY A 11 30.85 32.87 28.68
C GLY A 11 30.04 31.57 28.67
N VAL A 12 30.52 30.61 27.87
CA VAL A 12 30.52 29.15 28.10
C VAL A 12 29.18 28.39 27.96
N ARG A 13 28.76 27.94 26.75
CA ARG A 13 27.68 26.89 26.58
C ARG A 13 27.72 26.06 25.26
N ALA A 14 28.84 25.56 24.75
CA ALA A 14 28.82 24.77 23.48
C ALA A 14 28.15 23.36 23.58
N PRO A 15 28.55 22.44 24.49
CA PRO A 15 28.01 21.06 24.51
C PRO A 15 26.60 20.93 25.10
N ALA A 16 26.15 21.92 25.88
CA ALA A 16 24.79 21.99 26.43
C ALA A 16 23.77 22.52 25.41
N ARG A 17 24.22 23.31 24.42
CA ARG A 17 23.37 23.80 23.33
C ARG A 17 23.03 22.69 22.33
N ILE A 18 23.97 21.80 22.04
CA ILE A 18 23.77 20.68 21.10
C ILE A 18 22.69 19.71 21.59
N SER A 19 22.76 19.27 22.85
CA SER A 19 21.74 18.36 23.40
C SER A 19 20.36 19.01 23.53
N ALA A 20 20.31 20.33 23.79
CA ALA A 20 19.06 21.08 23.80
C ALA A 20 18.44 21.20 22.40
N VAL A 21 19.27 21.37 21.36
CA VAL A 21 18.82 21.38 19.96
C VAL A 21 18.24 20.03 19.56
N PHE A 22 18.95 18.93 19.78
CA PHE A 22 18.46 17.60 19.46
C PHE A 22 17.19 17.23 20.26
N CYS A 23 17.12 17.62 21.54
CA CYS A 23 15.89 17.49 22.32
C CYS A 23 14.75 18.32 21.73
N GLY A 24 15.04 19.53 21.23
CA GLY A 24 14.07 20.36 20.51
C GLY A 24 13.54 19.71 19.22
N VAL A 25 14.39 19.01 18.47
CA VAL A 25 13.96 18.22 17.31
C VAL A 25 13.00 17.12 17.73
N VAL A 26 13.30 16.37 18.80
CA VAL A 26 12.39 15.34 19.33
C VAL A 26 11.05 15.95 19.78
N MET A 27 11.07 17.10 20.44
CA MET A 27 9.86 17.81 20.86
C MET A 27 9.02 18.27 19.67
N ALA A 28 9.65 18.81 18.61
CA ALA A 28 8.95 19.17 17.38
C ALA A 28 8.29 17.95 16.73
N LEU A 29 9.01 16.82 16.68
CA LEU A 29 8.47 15.57 16.14
C LEU A 29 7.29 15.05 16.96
N LEU A 30 7.29 15.18 18.29
CA LEU A 30 6.15 14.84 19.14
C LEU A 30 4.92 15.73 18.88
N VAL A 31 5.12 17.05 18.74
CA VAL A 31 4.02 17.97 18.41
C VAL A 31 3.42 17.62 17.06
N LEU A 32 4.26 17.41 16.03
CA LEU A 32 3.81 17.04 14.69
C LEU A 32 3.06 15.69 14.71
N ALA A 33 3.54 14.71 15.49
CA ALA A 33 2.87 13.42 15.67
C ALA A 33 1.48 13.58 16.28
N GLY A 34 1.38 14.37 17.36
CA GLY A 34 0.12 14.61 18.06
C GLY A 34 -0.89 15.35 17.18
N ILE A 35 -0.46 16.39 16.45
CA ILE A 35 -1.33 17.09 15.49
C ILE A 35 -1.83 16.12 14.41
N ALA A 36 -0.95 15.30 13.84
CA ALA A 36 -1.33 14.37 12.78
C ALA A 36 -2.35 13.31 13.25
N LYS A 37 -2.24 12.84 14.51
CA LYS A 37 -3.23 11.95 15.13
C LYS A 37 -4.58 12.63 15.37
N LEU A 38 -4.58 13.92 15.72
CA LEU A 38 -5.83 14.69 15.88
C LEU A 38 -6.53 14.93 14.54
N VAL A 39 -5.77 15.18 13.47
CA VAL A 39 -6.31 15.37 12.11
C VAL A 39 -6.95 14.08 11.58
N GLU A 40 -6.35 12.92 11.83
CA GLU A 40 -6.89 11.60 11.45
C GLU A 40 -7.36 10.78 12.66
N LEU A 41 -8.18 11.40 13.51
CA LEU A 41 -8.65 10.79 14.76
C LEU A 41 -9.36 9.43 14.53
N SER A 42 -10.11 9.30 13.42
CA SER A 42 -10.81 8.07 13.07
C SER A 42 -9.85 6.90 12.81
N ALA A 43 -8.80 7.13 12.02
CA ALA A 43 -7.80 6.11 11.70
C ALA A 43 -6.99 5.71 12.94
N PHE A 44 -6.67 6.67 13.81
CA PHE A 44 -5.97 6.40 15.07
C PHE A 44 -6.85 5.65 16.08
N TRP A 45 -8.13 6.03 16.20
CA TRP A 45 -9.11 5.34 17.02
C TRP A 45 -9.28 3.89 16.60
N GLU A 46 -9.42 3.63 15.30
CA GLU A 46 -9.60 2.28 14.76
C GLU A 46 -8.38 1.40 14.99
N TYR A 47 -7.17 1.98 14.84
CA TYR A 47 -5.93 1.31 15.21
C TYR A 47 -5.89 0.91 16.69
N LEU A 48 -6.25 1.84 17.61
CA LEU A 48 -6.31 1.53 19.03
C LEU A 48 -7.41 0.50 19.35
N HIS A 49 -8.56 0.57 18.70
CA HIS A 49 -9.66 -0.36 18.93
C HIS A 49 -9.27 -1.80 18.55
N GLN A 50 -8.59 -1.96 17.42
CA GLN A 50 -8.10 -3.26 16.94
C GLN A 50 -6.98 -3.84 17.80
N ASN A 51 -6.14 -3.00 18.40
CA ASN A 51 -4.92 -3.45 19.10
C ASN A 51 -5.00 -3.45 20.63
N LEU A 52 -5.87 -2.63 21.24
CA LEU A 52 -5.92 -2.47 22.70
C LEU A 52 -6.89 -3.46 23.36
N GLY A 53 -7.90 -3.95 22.63
CA GLY A 53 -8.92 -4.88 23.18
C GLY A 53 -9.75 -4.30 24.34
N ALA A 54 -9.78 -2.97 24.48
CA ALA A 54 -10.46 -2.27 25.56
C ALA A 54 -11.88 -1.82 25.16
N PRO A 55 -12.77 -1.50 26.13
CA PRO A 55 -14.09 -0.93 25.87
C PRO A 55 -14.03 0.33 24.98
N ARG A 56 -15.06 0.54 24.15
CA ARG A 56 -15.10 1.67 23.18
C ARG A 56 -14.89 3.04 23.84
N GLY A 57 -15.43 3.25 25.05
CA GLY A 57 -15.28 4.50 25.79
C GLY A 57 -13.83 4.78 26.23
N THR A 58 -13.10 3.77 26.69
CA THR A 58 -11.68 3.91 27.07
C THR A 58 -10.79 4.12 25.86
N VAL A 59 -11.05 3.43 24.74
CA VAL A 59 -10.32 3.63 23.48
C VAL A 59 -10.52 5.06 22.97
N LEU A 60 -11.75 5.58 22.98
CA LEU A 60 -12.06 6.95 22.56
C LEU A 60 -11.37 7.98 23.45
N ALA A 61 -11.40 7.79 24.77
CA ALA A 61 -10.72 8.66 25.71
C ALA A 61 -9.21 8.69 25.45
N LEU A 62 -8.57 7.53 25.25
CA LEU A 62 -7.14 7.45 24.92
C LEU A 62 -6.80 8.05 23.56
N ALA A 63 -7.65 7.83 22.55
CA ALA A 63 -7.46 8.34 21.19
C ALA A 63 -7.40 9.88 21.15
N VAL A 64 -8.14 10.56 22.04
CA VAL A 64 -8.15 12.02 22.15
C VAL A 64 -7.09 12.53 23.13
N THR A 65 -6.95 11.89 24.29
CA THR A 65 -6.06 12.39 25.36
C THR A 65 -4.58 12.24 25.01
N LEU A 66 -4.17 11.14 24.39
CA LEU A 66 -2.76 10.89 24.05
C LEU A 66 -2.19 11.95 23.09
N PRO A 67 -2.83 12.26 21.94
CA PRO A 67 -2.34 13.32 21.05
C PRO A 67 -2.33 14.70 21.69
N VAL A 68 -3.32 15.03 22.53
CA VAL A 68 -3.36 16.31 23.26
C VAL A 68 -2.17 16.41 24.22
N ILE A 69 -1.81 15.31 24.90
CA ILE A 69 -0.62 15.26 25.77
C ILE A 69 0.66 15.41 24.93
N GLU A 70 0.78 14.77 23.77
CA GLU A 70 1.94 14.88 22.89
C GLU A 70 2.17 16.33 22.40
N VAL A 71 1.10 17.00 21.95
CA VAL A 71 1.13 18.42 21.56
C VAL A 71 1.44 19.31 22.75
N GLY A 72 0.80 19.06 23.90
CA GLY A 72 1.00 19.84 25.13
C GLY A 72 2.42 19.76 25.66
N VAL A 73 3.00 18.56 25.74
CA VAL A 73 4.37 18.35 26.24
C VAL A 73 5.40 19.05 25.34
N GLY A 74 5.30 18.88 24.03
CA GLY A 74 6.22 19.52 23.10
C GLY A 74 6.03 21.04 23.03
N GLY A 75 4.78 21.52 23.01
CA GLY A 75 4.44 22.94 22.99
C GLY A 75 4.91 23.69 24.23
N LEU A 76 4.66 23.14 25.42
CA LEU A 76 5.13 23.72 26.69
C LEU A 76 6.66 23.74 26.79
N TRP A 77 7.34 22.75 26.21
CA TRP A 77 8.81 22.76 26.13
C TRP A 77 9.34 23.91 25.27
N PHE A 78 8.69 24.20 24.13
CA PHE A 78 9.03 25.34 23.27
C PHE A 78 8.69 26.69 23.92
N ALA A 79 7.58 26.77 24.66
CA ALA A 79 7.23 27.92 25.50
C ALA A 79 8.17 28.12 26.71
N ASN A 80 9.22 27.30 26.82
CA ASN A 80 10.22 27.35 27.89
C ASN A 80 9.66 27.08 29.30
N VAL A 81 8.47 26.48 29.38
CA VAL A 81 7.79 26.13 30.63
C VAL A 81 8.34 24.81 31.15
N HIS A 82 9.01 24.83 32.29
CA HIS A 82 9.57 23.64 32.97
C HIS A 82 10.23 22.62 32.02
N ARG A 83 11.13 23.07 31.13
CA ARG A 83 11.74 22.24 30.06
C ARG A 83 12.22 20.86 30.49
N ARG A 84 12.80 20.73 31.69
CA ARG A 84 13.22 19.42 32.23
C ARG A 84 12.05 18.50 32.55
N ARG A 85 10.96 19.01 33.13
CA ARG A 85 9.75 18.22 33.42
C ARG A 85 9.09 17.77 32.12
N MET A 86 9.03 18.65 31.12
CA MET A 86 8.48 18.30 29.81
C MET A 86 9.36 17.27 29.08
N ALA A 87 10.69 17.37 29.18
CA ALA A 87 11.60 16.34 28.68
C ALA A 87 11.41 14.98 29.38
N CYS A 88 11.21 14.95 30.70
CA CYS A 88 10.85 13.71 31.39
C CYS A 88 9.49 13.16 30.92
N ALA A 89 8.49 14.01 30.75
CA ALA A 89 7.17 13.60 30.25
C ALA A 89 7.26 13.01 28.83
N ALA A 90 8.02 13.63 27.94
CA ALA A 90 8.29 13.11 26.60
C ALA A 90 8.97 11.74 26.63
N LEU A 91 9.94 11.54 27.53
CA LEU A 91 10.61 10.26 27.71
C LEU A 91 9.63 9.17 28.17
N LEU A 92 8.77 9.49 29.14
CA LEU A 92 7.74 8.56 29.64
C LEU A 92 6.74 8.18 28.55
N LEU A 93 6.30 9.14 27.73
CA LEU A 93 5.42 8.89 26.59
C LEU A 93 6.07 7.96 25.57
N LEU A 94 7.33 8.24 25.18
CA LEU A 94 8.07 7.41 24.22
C LEU A 94 8.27 5.98 24.74
N MET A 95 8.57 5.83 26.04
CA MET A 95 8.70 4.51 26.68
C MET A 95 7.36 3.77 26.73
N GLY A 96 6.30 4.42 27.21
CA GLY A 96 4.96 3.82 27.29
C GLY A 96 4.44 3.36 25.93
N PHE A 97 4.64 4.17 24.89
CA PHE A 97 4.25 3.81 23.53
C PHE A 97 5.10 2.66 22.97
N SER A 98 6.41 2.62 23.27
CA SER A 98 7.28 1.51 22.85
C SER A 98 6.90 0.19 23.53
N LEU A 99 6.51 0.23 24.81
CA LEU A 99 6.00 -0.93 25.53
C LEU A 99 4.68 -1.42 24.94
N PHE A 100 3.76 -0.51 24.60
CA PHE A 100 2.51 -0.85 23.93
C PHE A 100 2.75 -1.53 22.58
N LEU A 101 3.65 -1.00 21.75
CA LEU A 101 4.01 -1.62 20.48
C LEU A 101 4.65 -3.01 20.66
N GLY A 102 5.56 -3.15 21.64
CA GLY A 102 6.18 -4.44 21.95
C GLY A 102 5.15 -5.49 22.38
N TRP A 103 4.20 -5.08 23.23
CA TRP A 103 3.08 -5.92 23.66
C TRP A 103 2.17 -6.30 22.48
N SER A 104 1.85 -5.35 21.59
CA SER A 104 1.06 -5.62 20.39
C SER A 104 1.71 -6.68 19.49
N VAL A 105 3.04 -6.59 19.31
CA VAL A 105 3.82 -7.56 18.52
C VAL A 105 3.83 -8.95 19.16
N SER A 106 3.97 -9.04 20.48
CA SER A 106 4.01 -10.35 21.16
C SER A 106 2.71 -11.14 21.07
N TYR A 107 1.58 -10.47 20.80
CA TYR A 107 0.27 -11.12 20.57
C TYR A 107 -0.02 -11.36 19.08
N GLY A 108 0.98 -11.26 18.20
CA GLY A 108 0.83 -11.55 16.76
C GLY A 108 0.02 -10.51 15.98
N ARG A 109 -0.25 -9.33 16.56
CA ARG A 109 -0.97 -8.25 15.87
C ARG A 109 0.03 -7.45 15.03
N THR A 110 -0.01 -7.62 13.70
CA THR A 110 0.92 -7.00 12.74
C THR A 110 0.28 -5.91 11.87
N SER A 111 -0.72 -5.19 12.39
CA SER A 111 -1.26 -4.01 11.70
C SER A 111 -0.32 -2.82 11.86
N GLY A 112 -0.11 -2.08 10.76
CA GLY A 112 0.81 -0.94 10.64
C GLY A 112 0.71 0.05 11.80
N CYS A 113 1.82 0.70 12.10
CA CYS A 113 1.93 1.64 13.19
C CYS A 113 1.27 2.98 12.78
N SER A 114 0.02 3.23 13.20
CA SER A 114 -0.63 4.55 13.06
C SER A 114 -0.05 5.60 14.04
N CYS A 115 1.28 5.66 14.11
CA CYS A 115 2.05 6.52 15.00
C CYS A 115 1.99 8.00 14.60
N PHE A 116 1.57 8.30 13.37
CA PHE A 116 1.63 9.64 12.77
C PHE A 116 0.41 9.95 11.87
N GLY A 117 -0.71 9.20 11.99
CA GLY A 117 -1.88 9.40 11.13
C GLY A 117 -1.51 9.46 9.63
N ALA A 118 -1.82 10.59 8.98
CA ALA A 118 -1.68 10.84 7.52
C ALA A 118 -0.29 10.57 6.91
N LEU A 119 0.74 10.47 7.74
CA LEU A 119 2.13 10.23 7.36
C LEU A 119 2.44 8.72 7.25
N LYS A 120 1.75 8.03 6.33
CA LYS A 120 2.00 6.62 5.97
C LYS A 120 3.44 6.33 5.49
N VAL A 121 4.26 7.36 5.25
CA VAL A 121 5.64 7.21 4.76
C VAL A 121 6.66 6.92 5.88
N LEU A 122 6.28 7.10 7.15
CA LEU A 122 7.05 6.61 8.30
C LEU A 122 6.46 5.32 8.88
N ASP A 123 5.44 4.77 8.21
CA ASP A 123 4.72 3.57 8.60
C ASP A 123 5.51 2.35 8.13
N ALA A 124 6.53 2.03 8.91
CA ALA A 124 7.15 0.73 8.88
C ALA A 124 6.69 -0.02 10.11
N GLY A 125 6.57 -1.34 9.98
CA GLY A 125 5.97 -2.21 10.99
C GLY A 125 6.49 -1.96 12.41
N ALA A 126 5.76 -2.46 13.41
CA ALA A 126 5.98 -2.18 14.83
C ALA A 126 7.46 -2.19 15.30
N VAL A 127 8.32 -3.03 14.73
CA VAL A 127 9.78 -3.06 14.96
C VAL A 127 10.47 -1.72 14.66
N GLN A 128 10.18 -1.09 13.52
CA GLN A 128 10.78 0.21 13.17
C GLN A 128 10.22 1.36 14.03
N GLY A 129 8.95 1.26 14.44
CA GLY A 129 8.35 2.17 15.42
C GLY A 129 9.07 2.15 16.77
N ILE A 130 9.36 0.95 17.29
CA ILE A 130 10.14 0.75 18.52
C ILE A 130 11.55 1.32 18.37
N ALA A 131 12.26 0.96 17.30
CA ALA A 131 13.63 1.45 17.06
C ALA A 131 13.70 2.99 17.04
N ARG A 132 12.76 3.64 16.37
CA ARG A 132 12.69 5.10 16.31
C ARG A 132 12.45 5.73 17.69
N ASN A 133 11.50 5.20 18.45
CA ASN A 133 11.20 5.71 19.78
C ASN A 133 12.36 5.51 20.75
N VAL A 134 13.13 4.42 20.62
CA VAL A 134 14.37 4.20 21.37
C VAL A 134 15.40 5.27 21.03
N ILE A 135 15.60 5.59 19.75
CA ILE A 135 16.53 6.66 19.33
C ILE A 135 16.10 8.02 19.94
N MET A 136 14.82 8.37 19.84
CA MET A 136 14.28 9.61 20.43
C MET A 136 14.44 9.63 21.96
N ALA A 137 14.20 8.50 22.63
CA ALA A 137 14.36 8.35 24.06
C ALA A 137 15.82 8.52 24.50
N VAL A 138 16.79 7.97 23.74
CA VAL A 138 18.23 8.16 23.99
C VAL A 138 18.61 9.64 23.87
N VAL A 139 18.11 10.34 22.84
CA VAL A 139 18.36 11.78 22.66
C VAL A 139 17.83 12.61 23.82
N VAL A 140 16.60 12.34 24.26
CA VAL A 140 15.97 13.03 25.40
C VAL A 140 16.69 12.68 26.71
N GLY A 141 17.09 11.41 26.89
CA GLY A 141 17.87 10.94 28.04
C GLY A 141 19.23 11.64 28.14
N ALA A 142 19.94 11.81 27.01
CA ALA A 142 21.20 12.54 26.95
C ALA A 142 21.03 14.03 27.31
N TYR A 143 19.91 14.65 26.92
CA TYR A 143 19.56 16.01 27.34
C TYR A 143 19.33 16.11 28.86
N LEU A 144 18.61 15.15 29.43
CA LEU A 144 18.32 15.10 30.87
C LEU A 144 19.59 14.87 31.72
N ALA A 145 20.48 13.98 31.27
CA ALA A 145 21.73 13.66 31.96
C ALA A 145 22.70 14.85 32.05
N LYS A 146 22.80 15.67 30.99
CA LYS A 146 23.72 16.83 30.95
C LYS A 146 23.35 17.98 31.89
N GLY A 147 22.11 18.09 32.36
CA GLY A 147 21.72 19.12 33.33
C GLY A 147 22.07 18.80 34.79
N ARG A 148 22.88 17.77 35.04
CA ARG A 148 23.13 17.18 36.36
C ARG A 148 24.61 17.26 36.78
N THR A 149 25.38 18.23 36.30
CA THR A 149 26.77 18.43 36.77
C THR A 149 26.81 19.03 38.18
N PRO A 150 27.40 18.35 39.18
CA PRO A 150 27.87 18.97 40.41
C PRO A 150 29.05 19.89 40.06
N GLY A 151 29.13 21.07 40.69
CA GLY A 151 30.12 22.10 40.36
C GLY A 151 31.57 21.63 40.51
N ALA A 152 32.43 21.98 39.54
CA ALA A 152 33.89 21.96 39.71
C ALA A 152 34.57 23.00 38.80
N ARG A 153 35.71 23.49 39.31
CA ARG A 153 36.40 24.77 39.08
C ARG A 153 36.98 25.02 37.68
N ALA A 154 37.15 26.31 37.41
CA ALA A 154 37.80 26.90 36.25
C ALA A 154 39.32 26.67 36.20
N GLY A 155 39.87 26.54 34.99
CA GLY A 155 41.31 26.55 34.73
C GLY A 155 41.65 26.83 33.26
N ALA A 156 42.28 27.99 33.05
CA ALA A 156 43.19 28.43 31.96
C ALA A 156 42.77 28.34 30.47
N LEU A 157 42.72 29.52 29.83
CA LEU A 157 42.55 29.76 28.39
C LEU A 157 43.92 29.88 27.68
N ARG A 158 44.02 29.33 26.47
CA ARG A 158 44.91 29.79 25.38
C ARG A 158 44.04 30.14 24.17
N PRO A 159 44.31 31.22 23.40
CA PRO A 159 43.48 31.58 22.27
C PRO A 159 43.88 30.79 21.02
N ALA A 160 42.91 30.16 20.36
CA ALA A 160 43.03 29.66 18.99
C ALA A 160 42.23 30.58 18.07
N ARG A 161 42.83 30.90 16.92
CA ARG A 161 42.40 31.90 15.93
C ARG A 161 40.98 31.69 15.39
N ASP A 162 40.32 32.80 15.13
CA ASP A 162 39.01 32.92 14.49
C ASP A 162 39.02 32.34 13.07
N ALA A 163 38.22 31.29 12.87
CA ALA A 163 37.70 30.93 11.57
C ALA A 163 36.17 31.08 11.64
N GLY A 164 35.60 31.95 10.81
CA GLY A 164 34.16 32.19 10.71
C GLY A 164 33.40 30.94 10.26
N GLY A 165 32.98 30.12 11.23
CA GLY A 165 32.13 28.96 10.99
C GLY A 165 30.65 29.32 11.10
N PHE A 166 29.85 28.85 10.14
CA PHE A 166 28.39 28.94 10.12
C PHE A 166 27.77 28.67 11.50
N ALA A 167 26.86 29.53 11.94
CA ALA A 167 26.18 29.35 13.21
C ALA A 167 25.35 28.06 13.17
N LEU A 168 25.62 27.12 14.08
CA LEU A 168 24.88 25.85 14.22
C LEU A 168 23.35 26.04 14.23
N VAL A 169 22.87 27.17 14.74
CA VAL A 169 21.45 27.54 14.77
C VAL A 169 20.87 27.69 13.36
N GLU A 170 21.64 28.25 12.43
CA GLU A 170 21.21 28.54 11.06
C GLU A 170 20.97 27.24 10.28
N VAL A 171 21.90 26.30 10.37
CA VAL A 171 21.75 24.97 9.75
C VAL A 171 20.59 24.19 10.39
N VAL A 172 20.39 24.31 11.70
CA VAL A 172 19.29 23.63 12.42
C VAL A 172 17.92 24.17 12.01
N VAL A 173 17.78 25.48 11.82
CA VAL A 173 16.51 26.08 11.35
C VAL A 173 16.20 25.61 9.93
N VAL A 174 17.20 25.57 9.04
CA VAL A 174 17.02 25.08 7.67
C VAL A 174 16.56 23.62 7.66
N ILE A 175 17.20 22.75 8.45
CA ILE A 175 16.79 21.34 8.56
C ILE A 175 15.38 21.24 9.17
N ALA A 176 15.05 22.04 10.18
CA ALA A 176 13.73 22.03 10.79
C ALA A 176 12.63 22.40 9.78
N ILE A 177 12.85 23.45 8.97
CA ILE A 177 11.92 23.85 7.90
C ILE A 177 11.84 22.76 6.82
N ALA A 178 12.97 22.19 6.39
CA ALA A 178 13.01 21.12 5.40
C ALA A 178 12.23 19.87 5.86
N VAL A 179 12.34 19.50 7.15
CA VAL A 179 11.58 18.39 7.75
C VAL A 179 10.08 18.68 7.76
N ILE A 180 9.66 19.89 8.13
CA ILE A 180 8.24 20.29 8.14
C ILE A 180 7.66 20.25 6.72
N LEU A 181 8.37 20.83 5.75
CA LEU A 181 7.95 20.82 4.35
C LEU A 181 7.91 19.39 3.79
N GLY A 182 8.92 18.58 4.08
CA GLY A 182 8.96 17.16 3.69
C GLY A 182 7.79 16.37 4.29
N ALA A 183 7.44 16.61 5.55
CA ALA A 183 6.32 15.94 6.22
C ALA A 183 4.97 16.22 5.53
N ILE A 184 4.76 17.40 4.98
CA ILE A 184 3.51 17.73 4.27
C ILE A 184 3.56 17.28 2.81
N ALA A 185 4.70 17.47 2.13
CA ALA A 185 4.83 17.21 0.70
C ALA A 185 4.85 15.71 0.36
N ILE A 186 5.53 14.89 1.18
CA ILE A 186 5.75 13.48 0.90
C ILE A 186 4.44 12.67 0.84
N PRO A 187 3.48 12.80 1.79
CA PRO A 187 2.18 12.10 1.71
C PRO A 187 1.32 12.57 0.54
N ALA A 188 1.37 13.86 0.19
CA ALA A 188 0.66 14.39 -0.96
C ALA A 188 1.21 13.79 -2.27
N LEU A 189 2.55 13.72 -2.40
CA LEU A 189 3.21 13.12 -3.54
C LEU A 189 2.95 11.60 -3.64
N ALA A 190 2.91 10.89 -2.51
CA ALA A 190 2.57 9.47 -2.50
C ALA A 190 1.16 9.23 -3.06
N ARG A 191 0.15 9.97 -2.56
CA ARG A 191 -1.23 9.91 -3.06
C ARG A 191 -1.33 10.29 -4.54
N ALA A 192 -0.59 11.30 -4.98
CA ALA A 192 -0.54 11.70 -6.39
C ALA A 192 0.05 10.60 -7.28
N ARG A 193 1.12 9.93 -6.83
CA ARG A 193 1.73 8.81 -7.54
C ARG A 193 0.80 7.60 -7.62
N ASP A 194 0.05 7.30 -6.56
CA ASP A 194 -0.90 6.19 -6.58
C ASP A 194 -2.06 6.48 -7.56
N ARG A 195 -2.64 7.69 -7.53
CA ARG A 195 -3.64 8.11 -8.54
C ARG A 195 -3.09 8.06 -9.97
N ALA A 196 -1.84 8.45 -10.18
CA ALA A 196 -1.20 8.37 -11.48
C ALA A 196 -1.02 6.92 -11.95
N ARG A 197 -0.71 5.99 -11.04
CA ARG A 197 -0.67 4.55 -11.34
C ARG A 197 -2.04 4.01 -11.69
N ASP A 198 -3.08 4.38 -10.96
CA ASP A 198 -4.45 3.94 -11.23
C ASP A 198 -4.93 4.43 -12.60
N ALA A 199 -4.69 5.71 -12.91
CA ALA A 199 -4.99 6.28 -14.22
C ALA A 199 -4.21 5.57 -15.35
N ALA A 200 -2.92 5.28 -15.13
CA ALA A 200 -2.11 4.53 -16.09
C ALA A 200 -2.61 3.09 -16.27
N THR A 201 -3.05 2.42 -15.19
CA THR A 201 -3.65 1.09 -15.27
C THR A 201 -4.96 1.11 -16.05
N LEU A 202 -5.83 2.11 -15.85
CA LEU A 202 -7.07 2.24 -16.63
C LEU A 202 -6.79 2.49 -18.11
N ALA A 203 -5.82 3.34 -18.43
CA ALA A 203 -5.36 3.56 -19.80
C ALA A 203 -4.84 2.25 -20.43
N LEU A 204 -4.06 1.47 -19.67
CA LEU A 204 -3.56 0.16 -20.08
C LEU A 204 -4.71 -0.84 -20.30
N MET A 205 -5.74 -0.87 -19.43
CA MET A 205 -6.92 -1.71 -19.61
C MET A 205 -7.66 -1.37 -20.90
N ARG A 206 -7.86 -0.07 -21.17
CA ARG A 206 -8.47 0.39 -22.42
C ARG A 206 -7.66 -0.03 -23.65
N GLN A 207 -6.34 0.10 -23.59
CA GLN A 207 -5.45 -0.34 -24.67
C GLN A 207 -5.56 -1.85 -24.93
N HIS A 208 -5.54 -2.66 -23.88
CA HIS A 208 -5.70 -4.12 -24.01
C HIS A 208 -7.10 -4.53 -24.48
N GLY A 209 -8.15 -3.82 -24.05
CA GLY A 209 -9.50 -4.00 -24.59
C GLY A 209 -9.53 -3.76 -26.11
N ALA A 210 -8.86 -2.72 -26.59
CA ALA A 210 -8.72 -2.46 -28.02
C ALA A 210 -7.94 -3.58 -28.75
N VAL A 211 -6.90 -4.15 -28.14
CA VAL A 211 -6.17 -5.31 -28.69
C VAL A 211 -7.09 -6.52 -28.85
N MET A 212 -7.91 -6.82 -27.84
CA MET A 212 -8.87 -7.93 -27.89
C MET A 212 -9.92 -7.73 -28.98
N LEU A 213 -10.40 -6.51 -29.17
CA LEU A 213 -11.37 -6.19 -30.22
C LEU A 213 -10.76 -6.20 -31.62
N ALA A 214 -9.52 -5.73 -31.77
CA ALA A 214 -8.77 -5.84 -33.02
C ALA A 214 -8.55 -7.31 -33.40
N TYR A 215 -8.17 -8.16 -32.42
CA TYR A 215 -8.07 -9.60 -32.64
C TYR A 215 -9.40 -10.18 -33.13
N ALA A 216 -10.51 -9.85 -32.45
CA ALA A 216 -11.83 -10.38 -32.81
C ALA A 216 -12.24 -9.97 -34.24
N ALA A 217 -11.93 -8.74 -34.65
CA ALA A 217 -12.21 -8.27 -36.01
C ALA A 217 -11.50 -9.13 -37.07
N ASP A 218 -10.28 -9.61 -36.78
CA ASP A 218 -9.51 -10.46 -37.69
C ASP A 218 -9.88 -11.96 -37.58
N HIS A 219 -10.53 -12.37 -36.48
CA HIS A 219 -10.78 -13.78 -36.13
C HIS A 219 -12.28 -14.09 -36.01
N ALA A 220 -13.06 -13.76 -37.04
CA ALA A 220 -14.48 -14.12 -37.16
C ALA A 220 -15.35 -13.68 -35.95
N ASP A 221 -15.06 -12.50 -35.42
CA ASP A 221 -15.69 -11.91 -34.23
C ASP A 221 -15.45 -12.68 -32.93
N ALA A 222 -14.55 -13.66 -32.91
CA ALA A 222 -14.23 -14.43 -31.71
C ALA A 222 -13.12 -13.75 -30.91
N PHE A 223 -13.33 -13.63 -29.60
CA PHE A 223 -12.25 -13.29 -28.68
C PHE A 223 -11.18 -14.39 -28.64
N PRO A 224 -9.93 -14.09 -28.26
CA PRO A 224 -8.85 -15.08 -28.23
C PRO A 224 -9.22 -16.40 -27.55
N TYR A 225 -9.13 -17.47 -28.32
CA TYR A 225 -9.29 -18.84 -27.87
C TYR A 225 -8.19 -19.68 -28.53
N PHE A 226 -7.51 -20.50 -27.76
CA PHE A 226 -6.44 -21.36 -28.26
C PHE A 226 -6.50 -22.77 -27.67
N THR A 227 -7.47 -23.04 -26.78
CA THR A 227 -7.69 -24.34 -26.18
C THR A 227 -8.74 -25.13 -26.97
N ASP A 228 -8.52 -26.43 -27.09
CA ASP A 228 -9.38 -27.35 -27.83
C ASP A 228 -10.35 -28.06 -26.86
N PRO A 229 -11.68 -27.87 -26.99
CA PRO A 229 -12.66 -28.53 -26.12
C PRO A 229 -12.71 -30.05 -26.33
N ALA A 230 -12.18 -30.57 -27.44
CA ALA A 230 -12.07 -32.01 -27.71
C ALA A 230 -10.83 -32.65 -27.05
N ARG A 231 -9.95 -31.86 -26.42
CA ARG A 231 -8.72 -32.34 -25.76
C ARG A 231 -8.72 -32.01 -24.26
N ALA A 232 -8.18 -32.92 -23.45
CA ALA A 232 -8.08 -32.70 -22.00
C ALA A 232 -7.14 -31.52 -21.69
N THR A 233 -6.07 -31.38 -22.47
CA THR A 233 -5.14 -30.26 -22.42
C THR A 233 -4.73 -29.86 -23.83
N THR A 234 -4.35 -28.58 -23.98
CA THR A 234 -3.76 -28.03 -25.19
C THR A 234 -2.33 -27.61 -24.90
N PRO A 235 -1.33 -28.12 -25.65
CA PRO A 235 0.06 -27.74 -25.44
C PRO A 235 0.30 -26.31 -25.92
N VAL A 236 0.81 -25.48 -25.02
CA VAL A 236 1.23 -24.10 -25.29
C VAL A 236 2.76 -24.05 -25.24
N PHE A 237 3.39 -23.80 -26.39
CA PHE A 237 4.84 -23.89 -26.57
C PHE A 237 5.55 -22.56 -26.40
N HIS A 238 6.12 -22.30 -25.24
CA HIS A 238 6.99 -21.16 -25.06
C HIS A 238 8.30 -21.32 -25.85
N SER A 239 8.90 -20.23 -26.34
CA SER A 239 10.13 -20.32 -27.15
C SER A 239 11.36 -20.81 -26.43
N SER A 240 11.31 -20.91 -25.10
CA SER A 240 12.32 -21.63 -24.32
C SER A 240 12.21 -23.15 -24.42
N GLY A 241 11.30 -23.68 -25.26
CA GLY A 241 11.04 -25.12 -25.42
C GLY A 241 10.22 -25.75 -24.30
N VAL A 242 9.69 -24.95 -23.37
CA VAL A 242 8.82 -25.44 -22.28
C VAL A 242 7.38 -25.45 -22.78
N GLY A 243 6.82 -26.65 -22.95
CA GLY A 243 5.38 -26.85 -23.18
C GLY A 243 4.62 -26.71 -21.87
N LEU A 244 3.60 -25.85 -21.84
CA LEU A 244 2.59 -25.80 -20.79
C LEU A 244 1.35 -26.54 -21.30
N ASP A 245 0.93 -27.59 -20.61
CA ASP A 245 -0.33 -28.27 -20.91
C ASP A 245 -1.48 -27.48 -20.27
N ALA A 246 -2.12 -26.62 -21.06
CA ALA A 246 -3.22 -25.78 -20.61
C ALA A 246 -4.55 -26.55 -20.67
N ARG A 247 -5.29 -26.58 -19.56
CA ARG A 247 -6.70 -27.02 -19.56
C ARG A 247 -7.58 -25.99 -20.27
N TYR A 248 -8.79 -26.39 -20.68
CA TYR A 248 -9.66 -25.55 -21.52
C TYR A 248 -9.81 -24.11 -21.00
N PHE A 249 -10.18 -23.95 -19.73
CA PHE A 249 -10.40 -22.63 -19.15
C PHE A 249 -9.12 -21.92 -18.73
N GLU A 250 -7.96 -22.58 -18.65
CA GLU A 250 -6.69 -21.90 -18.32
C GLU A 250 -6.28 -20.85 -19.38
N ALA A 251 -6.96 -20.83 -20.53
CA ALA A 251 -6.95 -19.72 -21.48
C ALA A 251 -7.24 -18.35 -20.84
N PHE A 252 -8.02 -18.29 -19.77
CA PHE A 252 -8.42 -17.05 -19.09
C PHE A 252 -7.21 -16.21 -18.58
N TYR A 253 -6.08 -16.83 -18.25
CA TYR A 253 -4.86 -16.14 -17.80
C TYR A 253 -3.66 -16.34 -18.73
N LEU A 254 -3.76 -17.30 -19.65
CA LEU A 254 -2.74 -17.62 -20.65
C LEU A 254 -2.97 -16.90 -21.98
N TRP A 255 -4.12 -16.27 -22.21
CA TRP A 255 -4.37 -15.47 -23.42
C TRP A 255 -3.25 -14.48 -23.81
N PRO A 256 -2.48 -13.85 -22.88
CA PRO A 256 -1.40 -12.94 -23.28
C PRO A 256 -0.24 -13.70 -23.94
N VAL A 257 -0.07 -14.97 -23.61
CA VAL A 257 0.93 -15.85 -24.21
C VAL A 257 0.67 -16.01 -25.71
N ALA A 258 -0.60 -16.07 -26.11
CA ALA A 258 -0.99 -16.19 -27.51
C ALA A 258 -0.78 -14.89 -28.32
N LEU A 259 -0.66 -13.73 -27.65
CA LEU A 259 -0.58 -12.41 -28.30
C LEU A 259 0.73 -11.66 -28.06
N SER A 260 1.66 -12.22 -27.28
CA SER A 260 2.90 -11.56 -26.91
C SER A 260 4.02 -11.89 -27.88
N ASP A 261 4.59 -10.92 -28.59
CA ASP A 261 5.81 -11.13 -29.40
C ASP A 261 6.96 -11.73 -28.56
N ALA A 262 7.01 -11.38 -27.28
CA ALA A 262 8.02 -11.88 -26.35
C ALA A 262 7.81 -13.37 -25.98
N TYR A 263 6.68 -13.97 -26.36
CA TYR A 263 6.46 -15.42 -26.31
C TYR A 263 7.52 -16.16 -27.13
N TYR A 264 7.85 -15.63 -28.31
CA TYR A 264 8.93 -16.15 -29.16
C TYR A 264 10.33 -15.82 -28.61
N ALA A 265 10.44 -14.89 -27.67
CA ALA A 265 11.70 -14.45 -27.06
C ALA A 265 11.94 -15.00 -25.63
N GLY A 266 11.08 -15.86 -25.12
CA GLY A 266 11.31 -16.56 -23.86
C GLY A 266 10.80 -15.80 -22.63
N SER A 267 9.93 -14.80 -22.81
CA SER A 267 9.36 -14.00 -21.72
C SER A 267 7.85 -14.18 -21.60
N LEU A 268 7.42 -14.87 -20.54
CA LEU A 268 6.01 -15.10 -20.19
C LEU A 268 5.37 -13.96 -19.36
N SER A 269 6.14 -12.94 -18.99
CA SER A 269 5.65 -11.82 -18.18
C SER A 269 6.31 -10.48 -18.55
N PRO A 270 6.13 -9.99 -19.78
CA PRO A 270 6.55 -8.64 -20.12
C PRO A 270 5.86 -7.59 -19.24
N ALA A 271 6.54 -6.46 -19.02
CA ALA A 271 5.97 -5.29 -18.33
C ALA A 271 4.63 -4.84 -18.94
N LEU A 272 4.39 -5.13 -20.22
CA LEU A 272 3.14 -4.87 -20.94
C LEU A 272 1.91 -5.51 -20.28
N TRP A 273 2.06 -6.68 -19.67
CA TRP A 273 0.99 -7.44 -19.01
C TRP A 273 0.99 -7.27 -17.49
N THR A 274 1.79 -6.33 -17.00
CA THR A 274 1.92 -6.01 -15.58
C THR A 274 1.47 -4.57 -15.35
N PRO A 275 0.25 -4.36 -14.83
CA PRO A 275 -0.28 -3.05 -14.50
C PRO A 275 0.70 -2.22 -13.65
N PRO A 276 0.82 -0.89 -13.89
CA PRO A 276 1.65 -0.01 -13.06
C PRO A 276 1.25 0.03 -11.58
N SER A 277 -0.03 -0.28 -11.29
CA SER A 277 -0.55 -0.45 -9.93
C SER A 277 -0.08 -1.74 -9.24
N THR A 278 0.53 -2.69 -9.96
CA THR A 278 1.02 -3.95 -9.38
C THR A 278 2.12 -3.70 -8.34
N PRO A 279 1.99 -4.25 -7.11
CA PRO A 279 2.99 -4.13 -6.07
C PRO A 279 4.39 -4.56 -6.52
N ALA A 280 5.41 -3.80 -6.12
CA ALA A 280 6.78 -4.04 -6.56
C ALA A 280 7.33 -5.43 -6.24
N ALA A 281 6.89 -6.02 -5.12
CA ALA A 281 7.24 -7.39 -4.72
C ALA A 281 6.69 -8.44 -5.70
N LEU A 282 5.51 -8.19 -6.26
CA LEU A 282 4.83 -9.11 -7.18
C LEU A 282 5.35 -8.98 -8.60
N ARG A 283 5.78 -7.77 -9.04
CA ARG A 283 6.38 -7.57 -10.37
C ARG A 283 7.60 -8.46 -10.67
N ARG A 284 8.22 -9.07 -9.66
CA ARG A 284 9.36 -10.00 -9.80
C ARG A 284 8.95 -11.48 -9.73
N ALA A 285 7.70 -11.78 -9.38
CA ALA A 285 7.20 -13.14 -9.32
C ALA A 285 7.19 -13.73 -10.73
N ARG A 286 8.04 -14.74 -10.95
CA ARG A 286 8.23 -15.47 -12.22
C ARG A 286 7.09 -16.41 -12.60
N PHE A 287 5.98 -16.40 -11.86
CA PHE A 287 4.81 -17.17 -12.25
C PHE A 287 4.19 -16.50 -13.47
N GLY A 288 4.51 -17.04 -14.65
CA GLY A 288 4.27 -16.50 -15.98
C GLY A 288 2.80 -16.54 -16.42
N VAL A 289 1.94 -15.89 -15.66
CA VAL A 289 0.50 -15.75 -15.94
C VAL A 289 0.15 -14.26 -15.77
N GLY A 290 -0.51 -13.67 -16.76
CA GLY A 290 -0.74 -12.23 -16.81
C GLY A 290 -1.51 -11.72 -15.59
N TYR A 291 -1.25 -10.48 -15.18
CA TYR A 291 -2.03 -9.77 -14.15
C TYR A 291 -3.35 -9.21 -14.72
N ILE A 292 -3.66 -9.59 -15.96
CA ILE A 292 -4.82 -9.16 -16.73
C ILE A 292 -5.52 -10.43 -17.18
N LEU A 293 -6.72 -10.61 -16.65
CA LEU A 293 -7.50 -11.82 -16.84
C LEU A 293 -8.60 -11.56 -17.85
N TYR A 294 -8.80 -12.55 -18.70
CA TYR A 294 -9.83 -12.62 -19.72
C TYR A 294 -10.94 -13.56 -19.22
N PRO A 295 -12.17 -13.09 -19.00
CA PRO A 295 -13.23 -13.91 -18.42
C PRO A 295 -13.57 -15.19 -19.19
N CYS A 296 -13.82 -16.28 -18.45
CA CYS A 296 -14.17 -17.57 -19.04
C CYS A 296 -15.52 -17.54 -19.76
N VAL A 297 -16.41 -16.58 -19.46
CA VAL A 297 -17.74 -16.43 -20.09
C VAL A 297 -17.71 -16.33 -21.61
N PHE A 298 -16.57 -15.98 -22.20
CA PHE A 298 -16.39 -15.90 -23.65
C PHE A 298 -15.90 -17.21 -24.29
N LEU A 299 -15.61 -18.23 -23.49
CA LEU A 299 -15.15 -19.55 -23.94
C LEU A 299 -16.28 -20.60 -23.91
N ALA A 300 -17.50 -20.23 -23.50
CA ALA A 300 -18.62 -21.17 -23.50
C ALA A 300 -19.97 -20.47 -23.73
N HIS A 301 -20.94 -21.23 -24.25
CA HIS A 301 -22.31 -20.76 -24.42
C HIS A 301 -22.93 -20.33 -23.07
N PRO A 302 -23.84 -19.33 -23.02
CA PRO A 302 -24.47 -18.88 -21.78
C PRO A 302 -25.08 -19.99 -20.91
N GLU A 303 -25.70 -20.99 -21.55
CA GLU A 303 -26.31 -22.14 -20.88
C GLU A 303 -25.30 -23.06 -20.19
N TYR A 304 -24.02 -22.96 -20.51
CA TYR A 304 -22.98 -23.69 -19.79
C TYR A 304 -22.87 -23.19 -18.34
N TRP A 305 -23.12 -21.90 -18.08
CA TRP A 305 -22.87 -21.27 -16.78
C TRP A 305 -23.97 -21.54 -15.74
N ALA A 306 -25.10 -22.12 -16.15
CA ALA A 306 -26.12 -22.64 -15.26
C ALA A 306 -25.99 -24.18 -15.16
N LEU A 307 -25.93 -24.70 -13.94
CA LEU A 307 -25.73 -26.15 -13.71
C LEU A 307 -26.89 -26.97 -14.26
N GLU A 308 -28.09 -26.41 -14.25
CA GLU A 308 -29.33 -27.05 -14.71
C GLU A 308 -29.35 -27.26 -16.23
N THR A 309 -28.67 -26.40 -16.99
CA THR A 309 -28.64 -26.43 -18.46
C THR A 309 -27.30 -26.92 -19.01
N ARG A 310 -26.35 -27.29 -18.14
CA ARG A 310 -25.03 -27.74 -18.55
C ARG A 310 -25.07 -29.16 -19.10
N LEU A 311 -24.50 -29.35 -20.29
CA LEU A 311 -24.35 -30.65 -20.92
C LEU A 311 -23.04 -31.33 -20.52
N LEU A 312 -23.07 -32.66 -20.41
CA LEU A 312 -21.90 -33.52 -20.17
C LEU A 312 -21.93 -34.70 -21.16
N PRO A 313 -20.94 -34.86 -22.07
CA PRO A 313 -19.76 -34.00 -22.29
C PRO A 313 -20.15 -32.60 -22.80
N PRO A 314 -19.34 -31.57 -22.53
CA PRO A 314 -19.77 -30.18 -22.71
C PRO A 314 -19.61 -29.73 -24.16
N SER A 315 -20.60 -30.03 -25.00
CA SER A 315 -20.73 -29.50 -26.37
C SER A 315 -20.92 -27.98 -26.41
N GLN A 316 -21.17 -27.36 -25.25
CA GLN A 316 -21.36 -25.92 -25.07
C GLN A 316 -20.04 -25.12 -24.97
N LEU A 317 -18.87 -25.79 -24.95
CA LEU A 317 -17.55 -25.14 -24.95
C LEU A 317 -17.19 -24.66 -26.35
N GLN A 318 -17.34 -23.35 -26.58
CA GLN A 318 -17.05 -22.73 -27.87
C GLN A 318 -16.78 -21.23 -27.69
N PRO A 319 -15.92 -20.64 -28.54
CA PRO A 319 -15.67 -19.22 -28.48
C PRO A 319 -16.94 -18.41 -28.77
N THR A 320 -17.12 -17.36 -27.99
CA THR A 320 -18.27 -16.47 -28.10
C THR A 320 -17.94 -15.31 -29.03
N ARG A 321 -18.89 -14.95 -29.89
CA ARG A 321 -18.73 -13.81 -30.80
C ARG A 321 -19.03 -12.49 -30.10
N THR A 322 -18.29 -11.43 -30.42
CA THR A 322 -18.51 -10.06 -29.94
C THR A 322 -19.97 -9.63 -30.10
N ALA A 323 -20.57 -9.90 -31.26
CA ALA A 323 -21.95 -9.55 -31.60
C ALA A 323 -23.02 -10.26 -30.74
N SER A 324 -22.68 -11.34 -30.05
CA SER A 324 -23.64 -12.08 -29.21
C SER A 324 -23.77 -11.51 -27.79
N VAL A 325 -22.90 -10.56 -27.41
CA VAL A 325 -22.89 -9.95 -26.08
C VAL A 325 -24.07 -8.98 -25.92
N SER A 326 -24.96 -9.24 -24.97
CA SER A 326 -26.21 -8.46 -24.82
C SER A 326 -26.02 -7.10 -24.14
N PHE A 327 -25.00 -6.96 -23.30
CA PHE A 327 -24.70 -5.70 -22.59
C PHE A 327 -23.22 -5.33 -22.70
N PRO A 328 -22.72 -4.92 -23.89
CA PRO A 328 -21.29 -4.70 -24.10
C PRO A 328 -20.64 -3.69 -23.14
N SER A 329 -21.38 -2.65 -22.74
CA SER A 329 -20.95 -1.62 -21.79
C SER A 329 -21.04 -2.03 -20.31
N SER A 330 -21.56 -3.22 -20.02
CA SER A 330 -21.66 -3.77 -18.65
C SER A 330 -21.10 -5.20 -18.58
N LYS A 331 -20.33 -5.60 -19.60
CA LYS A 331 -19.71 -6.92 -19.71
C LYS A 331 -18.19 -6.73 -19.71
N VAL A 332 -17.53 -7.18 -18.65
CA VAL A 332 -16.08 -7.18 -18.50
C VAL A 332 -15.49 -8.07 -19.58
N LEU A 333 -14.60 -7.49 -20.37
CA LEU A 333 -13.74 -8.16 -21.34
C LEU A 333 -12.38 -8.50 -20.73
N LEU A 334 -11.84 -7.60 -19.90
CA LEU A 334 -10.58 -7.81 -19.19
C LEU A 334 -10.66 -7.21 -17.79
N TYR A 335 -10.00 -7.82 -16.81
CA TYR A 335 -9.81 -7.21 -15.49
C TYR A 335 -8.42 -7.43 -14.93
N SER A 336 -7.95 -6.48 -14.13
CA SER A 336 -6.65 -6.59 -13.48
C SER A 336 -6.74 -7.33 -12.14
N ARG A 337 -5.86 -8.32 -11.96
CA ARG A 337 -5.68 -9.11 -10.73
C ARG A 337 -4.33 -8.82 -10.06
N PHE A 338 -4.30 -8.94 -8.73
CA PHE A 338 -3.07 -9.03 -7.94
C PHE A 338 -2.79 -10.50 -7.54
N PRO A 339 -1.70 -11.15 -7.99
CA PRO A 339 -1.32 -12.49 -7.56
C PRO A 339 -0.82 -12.42 -6.11
N GLY A 340 -1.54 -13.09 -5.20
CA GLY A 340 -1.22 -13.09 -3.76
C GLY A 340 -2.43 -13.04 -2.83
N GLU A 341 -3.66 -13.10 -3.34
CA GLU A 341 -4.87 -13.31 -2.53
C GLU A 341 -4.95 -14.75 -1.96
N LEU A 342 -3.98 -15.07 -1.09
CA LEU A 342 -4.24 -15.73 0.19
C LEU A 342 -4.34 -14.68 1.33
N LEU A 343 -4.15 -13.38 1.02
CA LEU A 343 -4.46 -12.27 1.93
C LEU A 343 -5.94 -11.91 1.79
N PRO A 344 -6.69 -11.78 2.89
CA PRO A 344 -8.12 -11.47 2.84
C PRO A 344 -8.31 -10.11 2.15
N ASP A 345 -9.15 -10.16 1.11
CA ASP A 345 -9.84 -9.04 0.48
C ASP A 345 -10.01 -7.87 1.45
N ARG A 346 -9.51 -6.69 1.08
CA ARG A 346 -10.06 -5.47 1.66
C ARG A 346 -11.43 -5.29 1.02
N ALA A 347 -12.50 -5.55 1.78
CA ALA A 347 -13.84 -5.15 1.41
C ALA A 347 -13.83 -3.71 0.85
N GLY A 348 -14.31 -3.52 -0.38
CA GLY A 348 -14.27 -2.23 -1.10
C GLY A 348 -13.03 -1.98 -1.98
N ALA A 349 -12.23 -2.98 -2.29
CA ALA A 349 -11.20 -2.86 -3.32
C ALA A 349 -11.83 -2.67 -4.71
N ARG A 350 -11.37 -1.65 -5.44
CA ARG A 350 -11.79 -1.35 -6.81
C ARG A 350 -10.86 -2.00 -7.81
N HIS A 351 -11.44 -2.75 -8.75
CA HIS A 351 -10.70 -3.44 -9.79
C HIS A 351 -10.81 -2.68 -11.12
N PRO A 352 -9.67 -2.30 -11.74
CA PRO A 352 -9.67 -1.80 -13.11
C PRO A 352 -10.15 -2.89 -14.07
N VAL A 353 -11.15 -2.54 -14.88
CA VAL A 353 -11.75 -3.40 -15.91
C VAL A 353 -11.78 -2.67 -17.25
N ALA A 354 -11.75 -3.44 -18.34
CA ALA A 354 -12.18 -3.02 -19.66
C ALA A 354 -13.43 -3.79 -20.04
N ALA A 355 -14.43 -3.11 -20.59
CA ALA A 355 -15.65 -3.72 -21.08
C ALA A 355 -15.57 -4.01 -22.59
N VAL A 356 -16.54 -4.77 -23.09
CA VAL A 356 -16.59 -5.20 -24.50
C VAL A 356 -16.74 -4.04 -25.47
N ASP A 357 -17.36 -2.93 -25.08
CA ASP A 357 -17.45 -1.72 -25.92
C ASP A 357 -16.15 -0.88 -25.95
N GLY A 358 -15.10 -1.31 -25.24
CA GLY A 358 -13.81 -0.64 -25.17
C GLY A 358 -13.70 0.50 -24.15
N HIS A 359 -14.71 0.75 -23.31
CA HIS A 359 -14.52 1.62 -22.16
C HIS A 359 -13.76 0.88 -21.04
N ALA A 360 -13.00 1.64 -20.24
CA ALA A 360 -12.34 1.12 -19.06
C ALA A 360 -12.79 1.90 -17.84
N THR A 361 -13.05 1.20 -16.75
CA THR A 361 -13.53 1.79 -15.49
C THR A 361 -13.01 0.98 -14.31
N SER A 362 -13.27 1.45 -13.10
CA SER A 362 -13.00 0.71 -11.89
C SER A 362 -14.31 0.27 -11.25
N VAL A 363 -14.50 -1.04 -11.08
CA VAL A 363 -15.70 -1.59 -10.45
C VAL A 363 -15.37 -2.08 -9.04
N ASP A 364 -16.32 -1.90 -8.12
CA ASP A 364 -16.20 -2.50 -6.79
C ASP A 364 -16.35 -4.01 -6.92
N ARG A 365 -15.53 -4.77 -6.18
CA ARG A 365 -15.79 -6.20 -6.00
C ARG A 365 -17.11 -6.32 -5.23
N GLY A 366 -18.13 -6.93 -5.85
CA GLY A 366 -19.35 -7.31 -5.15
C GLY A 366 -19.01 -8.09 -3.88
N ALA A 367 -19.74 -7.86 -2.78
CA ALA A 367 -19.35 -8.24 -1.43
C ALA A 367 -19.31 -9.77 -1.13
N GLU A 368 -19.30 -10.64 -2.14
CA GLU A 368 -19.13 -12.07 -1.95
C GLU A 368 -18.36 -12.69 -3.12
N PRO A 369 -17.39 -13.59 -2.86
CA PRO A 369 -17.09 -14.64 -3.84
C PRO A 369 -18.44 -15.25 -4.18
N SER A 370 -18.84 -15.22 -5.45
CA SER A 370 -20.15 -15.68 -5.85
C SER A 370 -20.44 -17.01 -5.14
N GLN A 371 -21.47 -17.07 -4.30
CA GLN A 371 -21.94 -18.33 -3.70
C GLN A 371 -22.31 -19.36 -4.76
N THR A 372 -22.31 -18.95 -6.04
CA THR A 372 -22.26 -19.79 -7.22
C THR A 372 -21.16 -20.85 -7.04
N PRO A 373 -21.55 -22.15 -6.97
CA PRO A 373 -20.59 -23.25 -7.07
C PRO A 373 -19.66 -23.02 -8.25
N PHE A 374 -18.43 -23.55 -8.19
CA PHE A 374 -17.43 -23.54 -9.27
C PHE A 374 -18.11 -23.31 -10.62
N GLY A 375 -17.97 -22.10 -11.17
CA GLY A 375 -18.77 -21.69 -12.32
C GLY A 375 -18.51 -22.56 -13.56
N ASP A 376 -17.41 -23.30 -13.54
CA ASP A 376 -16.96 -24.31 -14.48
C ASP A 376 -17.32 -25.77 -14.06
N GLY A 377 -17.88 -25.95 -12.86
CA GLY A 377 -18.50 -27.18 -12.34
C GLY A 377 -17.66 -27.95 -11.33
N GLY A 378 -18.12 -29.15 -10.97
CA GLY A 378 -17.28 -30.12 -10.26
C GLY A 378 -16.04 -30.51 -11.07
N TRP A 379 -15.07 -31.13 -10.42
CA TRP A 379 -13.80 -31.51 -11.05
C TRP A 379 -14.04 -32.37 -12.30
N SER A 380 -13.64 -31.86 -13.47
CA SER A 380 -13.74 -32.57 -14.74
C SER A 380 -12.40 -32.52 -15.48
N PRO A 381 -12.10 -33.51 -16.34
CA PRO A 381 -10.90 -33.48 -17.19
C PRO A 381 -10.84 -32.29 -18.15
N TRP A 382 -11.99 -31.67 -18.43
CA TRP A 382 -12.16 -30.70 -19.51
C TRP A 382 -12.30 -29.27 -19.02
N SER A 383 -12.73 -29.06 -17.77
CA SER A 383 -13.31 -27.76 -17.41
C SER A 383 -13.01 -27.32 -16.00
N PHE A 384 -11.98 -27.84 -15.33
CA PHE A 384 -11.58 -27.33 -14.01
C PHE A 384 -10.32 -26.48 -14.07
N HIS A 385 -10.39 -25.24 -13.54
CA HIS A 385 -9.21 -24.44 -13.25
C HIS A 385 -9.10 -24.03 -11.76
N ARG A 386 -7.86 -23.81 -11.29
CA ARG A 386 -7.52 -23.60 -9.87
C ARG A 386 -7.99 -22.25 -9.28
N PHE A 387 -8.72 -21.42 -10.04
CA PHE A 387 -9.01 -20.01 -9.72
C PHE A 387 -10.49 -19.65 -9.96
N SER A 388 -11.41 -20.56 -9.65
CA SER A 388 -12.85 -20.42 -9.87
C SER A 388 -13.55 -19.35 -9.02
N HIS A 389 -12.88 -18.77 -8.02
CA HIS A 389 -13.45 -17.82 -7.06
C HIS A 389 -13.29 -16.36 -7.47
N GLU A 390 -12.69 -16.09 -8.62
CA GLU A 390 -12.45 -14.73 -9.05
C GLU A 390 -13.74 -14.10 -9.61
N PRO A 391 -14.00 -12.81 -9.28
CA PRO A 391 -15.18 -12.11 -9.78
C PRO A 391 -15.13 -12.00 -11.31
N PHE A 392 -16.31 -11.92 -11.93
CA PHE A 392 -16.49 -11.76 -13.38
C PHE A 392 -16.07 -12.95 -14.26
N LEU A 393 -15.29 -13.92 -13.76
CA LEU A 393 -14.88 -15.08 -14.57
C LEU A 393 -16.06 -15.94 -15.03
N HIS A 394 -17.06 -16.13 -14.16
CA HIS A 394 -18.17 -17.07 -14.36
C HIS A 394 -19.52 -16.47 -13.94
N THR A 395 -20.07 -15.58 -14.76
CA THR A 395 -21.43 -15.07 -14.49
C THR A 395 -22.48 -16.12 -14.89
N THR A 396 -23.47 -16.40 -14.04
CA THR A 396 -24.53 -17.40 -14.31
C THR A 396 -25.29 -17.15 -15.61
N GLY A 397 -25.53 -15.89 -15.99
CA GLY A 397 -26.15 -15.56 -17.29
C GLY A 397 -25.16 -15.42 -18.46
N GLY A 398 -23.88 -15.74 -18.25
CA GLY A 398 -22.80 -15.60 -19.22
C GLY A 398 -22.75 -14.21 -19.88
N ILE A 399 -22.52 -14.19 -21.18
CA ILE A 399 -22.52 -12.96 -22.00
C ILE A 399 -23.88 -12.23 -22.11
N ARG A 400 -24.98 -12.84 -21.62
CA ARG A 400 -26.32 -12.23 -21.61
C ARG A 400 -26.64 -11.49 -20.30
N ALA A 401 -25.84 -11.66 -19.24
CA ALA A 401 -26.03 -10.96 -17.97
C ALA A 401 -25.24 -9.64 -17.91
N ARG A 402 -25.71 -8.69 -17.11
CA ARG A 402 -24.94 -7.52 -16.67
C ARG A 402 -23.99 -7.91 -15.54
N GLU A 403 -22.81 -7.29 -15.48
CA GLU A 403 -21.84 -7.51 -14.41
C GLU A 403 -21.73 -6.37 -13.42
N PHE A 404 -22.04 -5.14 -13.86
CA PHE A 404 -22.00 -3.93 -13.04
C PHE A 404 -23.00 -2.90 -13.56
#